data_AF-A0A3F3I0U9-F1
#
_entry.id   AF-A0A3F3I0U9-F1
#
_cell.length_a   1.000
_cell.length_b   1.000
_cell.length_c   1.000
_cell.angle_alpha   90.00
_cell.angle_beta   90.00
_cell.angle_gamma   90.00
#
_symmetry.space_group_name_H-M   'P 1'
#
loop_
_entity.id
_entity.type
_entity.pdbx_description
1 polymer ?
#
loop_
_entity_poly.entity_id
_entity_poly.type
_entity_poly.pdbx_seq_one_letter_code
_entity_poly.pdbx_strand_id
1 'polypeptide(L)'
;MDKIDEYKIEQFLRFPEEMSHSEHNEIRQLIEDEPEAKAIAEWLSSFYEKYDELNKPNVITLSLREYNPKTTGPMVLAAMSFEPEDYGLKTKATLASEEYQTLLRVLEDQKSHEYQFHVISKFISPKDRVLITIDDLGIDLITDKGGKLKNVQKSELSDLNWNGVLAQLRVSICTCEYEPGPDARIENITVCDECSITVSNQECTLHAFKTKISSILVEQDEETRLLYLNTNVISFPVNSEKPFRVHLYA
;
A
#
# COMPACT_ATOMS: atom_id res chain seq x y z
N MET A 1 -3.44 41.46 -16.36
CA MET A 1 -3.00 40.21 -15.70
C MET A 1 -3.20 39.13 -16.72
N ASP A 2 -2.13 38.44 -17.10
CA ASP A 2 -2.25 37.27 -17.95
C ASP A 2 -3.09 36.24 -17.21
N LYS A 3 -4.17 35.81 -17.84
CA LYS A 3 -5.03 34.75 -17.33
C LYS A 3 -4.14 33.52 -17.16
N ILE A 4 -4.01 33.04 -15.93
CA ILE A 4 -3.31 31.78 -15.69
C ILE A 4 -4.11 30.68 -16.37
N ASP A 5 -3.39 29.87 -17.13
CA ASP A 5 -3.93 28.70 -17.78
C ASP A 5 -4.14 27.61 -16.74
N GLU A 6 -5.30 26.95 -16.75
CA GLU A 6 -5.62 25.78 -15.93
C GLU A 6 -4.49 24.75 -15.98
N TYR A 7 -3.85 24.64 -17.14
CA TYR A 7 -2.66 23.83 -17.38
C TYR A 7 -1.50 24.07 -16.39
N LYS A 8 -1.25 25.32 -15.98
CA LYS A 8 -0.17 25.63 -15.03
C LYS A 8 -0.49 25.13 -13.62
N ILE A 9 -1.76 25.23 -13.20
CA ILE A 9 -2.22 24.71 -11.91
C ILE A 9 -2.16 23.19 -11.92
N GLU A 10 -2.55 22.56 -13.03
CA GLU A 10 -2.42 21.11 -13.22
C GLU A 10 -0.96 20.64 -13.13
N GLN A 11 -0.03 21.29 -13.85
CA GLN A 11 1.39 20.99 -13.79
C GLN A 11 1.95 21.12 -12.36
N PHE A 12 1.55 22.17 -11.65
CA PHE A 12 1.91 22.37 -10.24
C PHE A 12 1.41 21.23 -9.33
N LEU A 13 0.23 20.68 -9.60
CA LEU A 13 -0.34 19.58 -8.81
C LEU A 13 0.26 18.21 -9.18
N ARG A 14 0.54 17.95 -10.46
CA ARG A 14 0.93 16.60 -10.96
C ARG A 14 2.42 16.40 -11.12
N PHE A 15 3.14 17.46 -11.50
CA PHE A 15 4.56 17.40 -11.85
C PHE A 15 5.34 18.56 -11.23
N PRO A 16 5.25 18.78 -9.89
CA PRO A 16 5.90 19.91 -9.24
C PRO A 16 7.43 19.93 -9.44
N GLU A 17 8.04 18.77 -9.66
CA GLU A 17 9.47 18.60 -9.93
C GLU A 17 9.91 19.06 -11.33
N GLU A 18 9.00 19.14 -12.29
CA GLU A 18 9.30 19.61 -13.65
C GLU A 18 9.29 21.15 -13.75
N MET A 19 8.84 21.83 -12.69
CA MET A 19 8.71 23.27 -12.64
C MET A 19 9.94 23.95 -12.04
N SER A 20 10.27 25.15 -12.52
CA SER A 20 11.30 25.94 -11.84
C SER A 20 10.82 26.41 -10.46
N HIS A 21 11.73 26.62 -9.52
CA HIS A 21 11.39 27.14 -8.18
C HIS A 21 10.64 28.49 -8.23
N SER A 22 10.93 29.33 -9.23
CA SER A 22 10.24 30.62 -9.40
C SER A 22 8.78 30.41 -9.78
N GLU A 23 8.52 29.56 -10.78
CA GLU A 23 7.15 29.26 -11.24
C GLU A 23 6.34 28.54 -10.17
N HIS A 24 6.98 27.63 -9.42
CA HIS A 24 6.35 26.91 -8.33
C HIS A 24 5.88 27.89 -7.21
N ASN A 25 6.69 28.89 -6.86
CA ASN A 25 6.31 29.88 -5.85
C ASN A 25 5.25 30.86 -6.36
N GLU A 26 5.33 31.26 -7.63
CA GLU A 26 4.36 32.13 -8.28
C GLU A 26 2.97 31.48 -8.26
N ILE A 27 2.85 30.23 -8.74
CA ILE A 27 1.57 29.51 -8.78
C ILE A 27 1.03 29.23 -7.38
N ARG A 28 1.91 28.91 -6.41
CA ARG A 28 1.51 28.77 -5.01
C ARG A 28 0.87 30.06 -4.47
N GLN A 29 1.54 31.21 -4.66
CA GLN A 29 1.01 32.50 -4.22
C GLN A 29 -0.33 32.83 -4.90
N LEU A 30 -0.46 32.52 -6.19
CA LEU A 30 -1.69 32.74 -6.93
C LEU A 30 -2.86 31.89 -6.42
N ILE A 31 -2.62 30.62 -6.10
CA ILE A 31 -3.63 29.74 -5.48
C ILE A 31 -4.06 30.28 -4.09
N GLU A 32 -3.14 30.93 -3.36
CA GLU A 32 -3.44 31.54 -2.07
C GLU A 32 -4.22 32.86 -2.19
N ASP A 33 -3.87 33.69 -3.18
CA ASP A 33 -4.38 35.06 -3.34
C ASP A 33 -5.68 35.13 -4.17
N GLU A 34 -5.89 34.22 -5.13
CA GLU A 34 -7.02 34.25 -6.05
C GLU A 34 -8.06 33.13 -5.77
N PRO A 35 -9.32 33.47 -5.43
CA PRO A 35 -10.36 32.47 -5.15
C PRO A 35 -10.67 31.53 -6.33
N GLU A 36 -10.55 32.02 -7.57
CA GLU A 36 -10.81 31.23 -8.78
C GLU A 36 -9.71 30.17 -8.99
N ALA A 37 -8.44 30.56 -8.85
CA ALA A 37 -7.31 29.63 -8.93
C ALA A 37 -7.37 28.56 -7.82
N LYS A 38 -7.78 28.96 -6.61
CA LYS A 38 -8.02 28.02 -5.51
C LYS A 38 -9.09 27.00 -5.83
N ALA A 39 -10.24 27.43 -6.36
CA ALA A 39 -11.33 26.53 -6.72
C ALA A 39 -10.92 25.53 -7.80
N ILE A 40 -10.15 25.98 -8.81
CA ILE A 40 -9.59 25.11 -9.85
C ILE A 40 -8.62 24.09 -9.25
N ALA A 41 -7.70 24.53 -8.38
CA ALA A 41 -6.74 23.66 -7.74
C ALA A 41 -7.41 22.60 -6.86
N GLU A 42 -8.42 22.98 -6.07
CA GLU A 42 -9.21 22.05 -5.25
C GLU A 42 -9.96 21.02 -6.11
N TRP A 43 -10.55 21.45 -7.22
CA TRP A 43 -11.23 20.57 -8.16
C TRP A 43 -10.26 19.59 -8.83
N LEU A 44 -9.14 20.08 -9.39
CA LEU A 44 -8.11 19.26 -10.03
C LEU A 44 -7.49 18.26 -9.05
N SER A 45 -7.20 18.71 -7.83
CA SER A 45 -6.69 17.83 -6.75
C SER A 45 -7.68 16.70 -6.48
N SER A 46 -8.96 17.02 -6.30
CA SER A 46 -10.02 16.02 -6.07
C SER A 46 -10.24 15.09 -7.27
N PHE A 47 -10.11 15.61 -8.50
CA PHE A 47 -10.20 14.82 -9.72
C PHE A 47 -9.05 13.82 -9.82
N TYR A 48 -7.82 14.27 -9.59
CA TYR A 48 -6.63 13.43 -9.69
C TYR A 48 -6.52 12.42 -8.56
N GLU A 49 -7.00 12.75 -7.36
CA GLU A 49 -7.15 11.78 -6.27
C GLU A 49 -8.04 10.61 -6.71
N LYS A 50 -9.22 10.90 -7.28
CA LYS A 50 -10.12 9.86 -7.81
C LYS A 50 -9.54 9.12 -9.01
N TYR A 51 -8.87 9.84 -9.92
CA TYR A 51 -8.24 9.23 -11.09
C TYR A 51 -7.15 8.25 -10.68
N ASP A 52 -6.28 8.65 -9.74
CA ASP A 52 -5.22 7.79 -9.24
C ASP A 52 -5.80 6.59 -8.49
N GLU A 53 -6.84 6.78 -7.68
CA GLU A 53 -7.57 5.66 -7.05
C GLU A 53 -8.08 4.63 -8.06
N LEU A 54 -8.65 5.08 -9.18
CA LEU A 54 -9.15 4.20 -10.24
C LEU A 54 -8.04 3.50 -11.04
N ASN A 55 -6.82 4.06 -11.05
CA ASN A 55 -5.68 3.53 -11.81
C ASN A 55 -4.61 2.86 -10.93
N LYS A 56 -4.87 2.67 -9.63
CA LYS A 56 -3.95 1.95 -8.75
C LYS A 56 -3.80 0.49 -9.23
N PRO A 57 -2.56 -0.01 -9.40
CA PRO A 57 -2.35 -1.42 -9.67
C PRO A 57 -2.71 -2.25 -8.44
N ASN A 58 -3.51 -3.29 -8.64
CA ASN A 58 -3.91 -4.19 -7.56
C ASN A 58 -2.87 -5.28 -7.30
N VAL A 59 -2.07 -5.63 -8.32
CA VAL A 59 -1.00 -6.62 -8.23
C VAL A 59 0.24 -6.04 -8.91
N ILE A 60 1.37 -6.07 -8.20
CA ILE A 60 2.67 -5.57 -8.66
C ILE A 60 3.67 -6.73 -8.55
N THR A 61 4.19 -7.20 -9.67
CA THR A 61 5.27 -8.19 -9.68
C THR A 61 6.60 -7.50 -9.40
N LEU A 62 7.34 -8.04 -8.43
CA LEU A 62 8.67 -7.60 -8.07
C LEU A 62 9.70 -8.67 -8.42
N SER A 63 10.79 -8.23 -9.04
CA SER A 63 11.95 -9.05 -9.30
C SER A 63 13.16 -8.49 -8.57
N LEU A 64 14.17 -9.32 -8.33
CA LEU A 64 15.43 -8.85 -7.78
C LEU A 64 16.01 -7.74 -8.65
N ARG A 65 16.37 -6.63 -8.02
CA ARG A 65 17.13 -5.59 -8.69
C ARG A 65 18.61 -5.85 -8.43
N GLU A 66 19.34 -6.25 -9.48
CA GLU A 66 20.79 -6.20 -9.42
C GLU A 66 21.22 -4.75 -9.24
N TYR A 67 21.82 -4.45 -8.09
CA TYR A 67 22.46 -3.18 -7.88
C TYR A 67 23.68 -3.11 -8.80
N ASN A 68 23.50 -2.52 -9.97
CA ASN A 68 24.60 -2.11 -10.84
C ASN A 68 25.05 -0.72 -10.37
N PRO A 69 26.20 -0.59 -9.67
CA PRO A 69 26.74 0.72 -9.32
C PRO A 69 27.21 1.42 -10.59
N LYS A 70 26.29 2.05 -11.33
CA LYS A 70 26.67 2.99 -12.37
C LYS A 70 27.16 4.27 -11.69
N THR A 71 28.43 4.54 -11.93
CA THR A 71 29.26 5.61 -11.42
C THR A 71 28.71 7.03 -11.60
N THR A 72 29.05 7.88 -10.61
CA THR A 72 29.24 9.35 -10.65
C THR A 72 28.00 10.24 -10.86
N GLY A 73 27.20 10.37 -9.80
CA GLY A 73 26.45 11.58 -9.46
C GLY A 73 26.54 11.81 -7.95
N PRO A 74 26.34 13.04 -7.42
CA PRO A 74 26.35 13.26 -5.98
C PRO A 74 25.19 12.48 -5.34
N MET A 75 25.54 11.33 -4.79
CA MET A 75 24.64 10.45 -4.07
C MET A 75 24.47 11.05 -2.68
N VAL A 76 23.30 11.61 -2.37
CA VAL A 76 22.92 11.87 -0.98
C VAL A 76 22.57 10.50 -0.38
N LEU A 77 23.61 9.76 -0.01
CA LEU A 77 23.50 8.62 0.87
C LEU A 77 23.14 9.16 2.25
N ALA A 78 22.04 8.66 2.81
CA ALA A 78 21.84 8.72 4.25
C ALA A 78 23.17 8.33 4.92
N ALA A 79 23.61 9.18 5.85
CA ALA A 79 24.95 9.21 6.42
C ALA A 79 25.64 7.83 6.47
N MET A 80 26.79 7.73 5.81
CA MET A 80 27.81 6.74 6.17
C MET A 80 28.29 7.06 7.59
N SER A 81 27.53 6.63 8.59
CA SER A 81 28.05 6.47 9.94
C SER A 81 29.03 5.30 9.87
N PHE A 82 30.31 5.60 10.13
CA PHE A 82 31.37 4.64 10.42
C PHE A 82 30.79 3.45 11.19
N GLU A 83 30.97 2.24 10.65
CA GLU A 83 30.54 0.99 11.27
C GLU A 83 31.10 0.90 12.70
N PRO A 84 30.26 0.81 13.74
CA PRO A 84 30.61 0.02 14.90
C PRO A 84 30.31 -1.44 14.54
N GLU A 85 31.30 -2.31 14.72
CA GLU A 85 31.07 -3.75 14.75
C GLU A 85 29.93 -4.08 15.73
N ASP A 86 29.04 -4.99 15.29
CA ASP A 86 28.08 -5.81 16.05
C ASP A 86 26.58 -5.48 16.19
N TYR A 87 26.01 -4.37 15.71
CA TYR A 87 24.54 -4.18 15.88
C TYR A 87 23.87 -3.39 14.75
N GLY A 88 23.41 -4.07 13.69
CA GLY A 88 22.74 -3.39 12.58
C GLY A 88 21.85 -4.27 11.69
N LEU A 89 20.80 -3.68 11.13
CA LEU A 89 19.97 -4.28 10.10
C LEU A 89 20.77 -4.42 8.80
N LYS A 90 20.90 -5.65 8.29
CA LYS A 90 21.58 -5.95 7.03
C LYS A 90 20.58 -6.14 5.90
N THR A 91 20.72 -5.39 4.81
CA THR A 91 19.89 -5.61 3.62
C THR A 91 20.22 -6.96 2.97
N LYS A 92 19.22 -7.82 2.82
CA LYS A 92 19.32 -9.14 2.17
C LYS A 92 18.90 -9.12 0.73
N ALA A 93 17.81 -8.42 0.44
CA ALA A 93 17.25 -8.33 -0.89
C ALA A 93 16.64 -6.94 -1.09
N THR A 94 16.68 -6.47 -2.34
CA THR A 94 15.82 -5.39 -2.80
C THR A 94 15.13 -5.88 -4.06
N LEU A 95 13.84 -6.17 -3.93
CA LEU A 95 12.98 -6.50 -5.06
C LEU A 95 12.34 -5.21 -5.56
N ALA A 96 12.18 -5.08 -6.87
CA ALA A 96 11.69 -3.85 -7.49
C ALA A 96 10.74 -4.14 -8.64
N SER A 97 9.81 -3.21 -8.87
CA SER A 97 9.11 -3.02 -10.13
C SER A 97 9.41 -1.62 -10.64
N GLU A 98 10.08 -1.52 -11.78
CA GLU A 98 10.35 -0.22 -12.40
C GLU A 98 9.08 0.39 -13.00
N GLU A 99 8.22 -0.45 -13.61
CA GLU A 99 6.92 -0.06 -14.15
C GLU A 99 6.05 0.66 -13.11
N TYR A 100 5.96 0.08 -11.91
CA TYR A 100 5.16 0.62 -10.82
C TYR A 100 5.96 1.40 -9.79
N GLN A 101 7.23 1.75 -10.06
CA GLN A 101 8.12 2.49 -9.17
C GLN A 101 8.05 2.02 -7.70
N THR A 102 8.03 0.70 -7.52
CA THR A 102 7.79 0.05 -6.22
C THR A 102 9.00 -0.77 -5.81
N LEU A 103 9.36 -0.70 -4.53
CA LEU A 103 10.50 -1.39 -3.94
C LEU A 103 10.05 -2.18 -2.72
N LEU A 104 10.49 -3.42 -2.62
CA LEU A 104 10.44 -4.21 -1.39
C LEU A 104 11.87 -4.44 -0.90
N ARG A 105 12.19 -3.88 0.26
CA ARG A 105 13.46 -4.14 0.95
C ARG A 105 13.27 -5.21 2.00
N VAL A 106 14.16 -6.19 1.98
CA VAL A 106 14.24 -7.24 3.00
C VAL A 106 15.50 -7.01 3.82
N LEU A 107 15.34 -6.84 5.12
CA LEU A 107 16.39 -6.57 6.08
C LEU A 107 16.46 -7.73 7.07
N GLU A 108 17.66 -8.20 7.42
CA GLU A 108 17.89 -9.15 8.50
C GLU A 108 18.43 -8.39 9.71
N ASP A 109 17.79 -8.55 10.87
CA ASP A 109 18.41 -8.24 12.15
C ASP A 109 19.44 -9.34 12.45
N GLN A 110 20.72 -8.97 12.50
CA GLN A 110 21.80 -9.95 12.70
C GLN A 110 21.81 -10.56 14.09
N LYS A 111 21.17 -9.94 15.09
CA LYS A 111 21.12 -10.41 16.47
C LYS A 111 19.96 -11.36 16.70
N SER A 112 18.75 -10.97 16.29
CA SER A 112 17.57 -11.84 16.46
C SER A 112 17.40 -12.85 15.34
N HIS A 113 18.15 -12.69 14.23
CA HIS A 113 17.95 -13.45 12.99
C HIS A 113 16.51 -13.32 12.46
N GLU A 114 15.86 -12.19 12.71
CA GLU A 114 14.52 -11.89 12.20
C GLU A 114 14.60 -11.05 10.94
N TYR A 115 13.62 -11.20 10.07
CA TYR A 115 13.46 -10.38 8.89
C TYR A 115 12.49 -9.21 9.12
N GLN A 116 12.80 -8.10 8.46
CA GLN A 116 11.93 -6.96 8.29
C GLN A 116 11.74 -6.69 6.80
N PHE A 117 10.49 -6.42 6.42
CA PHE A 117 10.09 -6.10 5.06
C PHE A 117 9.60 -4.67 5.01
N HIS A 118 10.13 -3.86 4.12
CA HIS A 118 9.69 -2.48 3.90
C HIS A 118 9.28 -2.29 2.45
N VAL A 119 7.99 -2.04 2.23
CA VAL A 119 7.45 -1.67 0.93
C VAL A 119 7.51 -0.16 0.77
N ILE A 120 8.05 0.31 -0.35
CA ILE A 120 8.14 1.71 -0.72
C ILE A 120 7.49 1.84 -2.10
N SER A 121 6.33 2.49 -2.17
CA SER A 121 5.60 2.74 -3.40
C SER A 121 4.84 4.06 -3.29
N LYS A 122 4.66 4.74 -4.42
CA LYS A 122 3.72 5.87 -4.50
C LYS A 122 2.25 5.44 -4.49
N PHE A 123 1.97 4.16 -4.73
CA PHE A 123 0.62 3.61 -4.79
C PHE A 123 0.11 3.10 -3.44
N ILE A 124 0.96 3.09 -2.40
CA ILE A 124 0.64 2.61 -1.06
C ILE A 124 0.48 3.83 -0.14
N SER A 125 -0.72 4.02 0.39
CA SER A 125 -1.04 5.01 1.41
C SER A 125 -0.49 4.59 2.78
N PRO A 126 -0.21 5.52 3.69
CA PRO A 126 0.11 5.22 5.09
C PRO A 126 -0.94 4.38 5.82
N LYS A 127 -2.18 4.30 5.30
CA LYS A 127 -3.26 3.48 5.86
C LYS A 127 -3.34 2.08 5.27
N ASP A 128 -2.65 1.83 4.16
CA ASP A 128 -2.75 0.58 3.42
C ASP A 128 -1.93 -0.52 4.10
N ARG A 129 -2.48 -1.73 4.02
CA ARG A 129 -1.80 -2.98 4.35
C ARG A 129 -1.59 -3.73 3.04
N VAL A 130 -0.37 -4.18 2.81
CA VAL A 130 0.03 -4.86 1.57
C VAL A 130 0.19 -6.35 1.85
N LEU A 131 -0.36 -7.16 0.94
CA LEU A 131 -0.12 -8.59 0.93
C LEU A 131 1.08 -8.88 0.04
N ILE A 132 2.11 -9.51 0.60
CA ILE A 132 3.34 -9.90 -0.10
C ILE A 132 3.30 -11.41 -0.27
N THR A 133 3.13 -11.89 -1.50
CA THR A 133 3.30 -13.31 -1.82
C THR A 133 4.72 -13.56 -2.26
N ILE A 134 5.42 -14.46 -1.58
CA ILE A 134 6.72 -14.99 -2.01
C ILE A 134 6.44 -16.28 -2.79
N ASP A 135 6.46 -16.19 -4.12
CA ASP A 135 5.97 -17.24 -5.02
C ASP A 135 6.70 -18.58 -4.80
N ASP A 136 8.02 -18.55 -4.58
CA ASP A 136 8.86 -19.73 -4.36
C ASP A 136 8.48 -20.53 -3.11
N LEU A 137 7.91 -19.87 -2.11
CA LEU A 137 7.52 -20.48 -0.83
C LEU A 137 6.02 -20.72 -0.72
N GLY A 138 5.22 -20.10 -1.59
CA GLY A 138 3.76 -20.07 -1.43
C GLY A 138 3.33 -19.45 -0.11
N ILE A 139 4.13 -18.51 0.42
CA ILE A 139 3.86 -17.81 1.69
C ILE A 139 3.33 -16.43 1.38
N ASP A 140 2.27 -16.08 2.11
CA ASP A 140 1.67 -14.76 2.12
C ASP A 140 2.02 -14.05 3.43
N LEU A 141 2.62 -12.87 3.29
CA LEU A 141 3.01 -11.99 4.40
C LEU A 141 2.19 -10.72 4.33
N ILE A 142 1.71 -10.23 5.47
CA ILE A 142 0.88 -9.02 5.53
C ILE A 142 1.63 -7.93 6.25
N THR A 143 1.71 -6.75 5.65
CA THR A 143 2.31 -5.59 6.31
C THR A 143 1.38 -4.93 7.33
N ASP A 144 1.97 -4.19 8.25
CA ASP A 144 1.32 -3.12 8.98
C ASP A 144 0.88 -1.98 8.05
N LYS A 145 0.23 -0.98 8.66
CA LYS A 145 -0.16 0.26 8.01
C LYS A 145 1.09 1.03 7.58
N GLY A 146 1.19 1.31 6.28
CA GLY A 146 2.35 1.99 5.70
C GLY A 146 3.45 1.04 5.21
N GLY A 147 3.12 -0.25 5.04
CA GLY A 147 3.93 -1.16 4.23
C GLY A 147 5.13 -1.78 4.95
N LYS A 148 5.14 -1.88 6.28
CA LYS A 148 6.24 -2.53 7.01
C LYS A 148 5.78 -3.85 7.64
N LEU A 149 6.67 -4.83 7.69
CA LEU A 149 6.46 -6.05 8.45
C LEU A 149 7.74 -6.34 9.22
N LYS A 150 7.63 -6.63 10.50
CA LYS A 150 8.77 -6.85 11.40
C LYS A 150 8.65 -8.18 12.11
N ASN A 151 9.76 -8.64 12.68
CA ASN A 151 9.84 -9.82 13.53
C ASN A 151 9.43 -11.12 12.80
N VAL A 152 9.65 -11.20 11.48
CA VAL A 152 9.41 -12.43 10.71
C VAL A 152 10.53 -13.40 11.01
N GLN A 153 10.22 -14.55 11.59
CA GLN A 153 11.25 -15.50 11.99
C GLN A 153 11.93 -16.08 10.76
N LYS A 154 13.26 -16.12 10.73
CA LYS A 154 14.00 -16.70 9.60
C LYS A 154 13.63 -18.15 9.31
N SER A 155 13.27 -18.91 10.34
CA SER A 155 12.76 -20.28 10.20
C SER A 155 11.47 -20.39 9.38
N GLU A 156 10.63 -19.35 9.37
CA GLU A 156 9.39 -19.32 8.57
C GLU A 156 9.69 -19.19 7.07
N LEU A 157 10.84 -18.60 6.71
CA LEU A 157 11.24 -18.40 5.32
C LEU A 157 12.24 -19.45 4.81
N SER A 158 12.48 -20.53 5.57
CA SER A 158 13.22 -21.73 5.11
C SER A 158 14.53 -21.43 4.34
N ASP A 159 15.43 -20.61 4.92
CA ASP A 159 16.71 -20.21 4.30
C ASP A 159 16.61 -19.82 2.80
N LEU A 160 15.55 -19.08 2.45
CA LEU A 160 15.28 -18.61 1.10
C LEU A 160 16.52 -18.02 0.42
N ASN A 161 16.80 -18.48 -0.81
CA ASN A 161 17.84 -17.88 -1.62
C ASN A 161 17.32 -16.60 -2.28
N TRP A 162 17.52 -15.48 -1.59
CA TRP A 162 17.12 -14.14 -2.01
C TRP A 162 17.56 -13.71 -3.43
N ASN A 163 18.58 -14.36 -4.01
CA ASN A 163 19.09 -14.02 -5.35
C ASN A 163 18.18 -14.48 -6.51
N GLY A 164 17.15 -15.29 -6.25
CA GLY A 164 16.23 -15.80 -7.27
C GLY A 164 14.76 -15.50 -7.00
N VAL A 165 14.46 -14.79 -5.92
CA VAL A 165 13.10 -14.65 -5.41
C VAL A 165 12.27 -13.74 -6.31
N LEU A 166 11.08 -14.23 -6.66
CA LEU A 166 9.99 -13.42 -7.17
C LEU A 166 8.97 -13.18 -6.05
N ALA A 167 8.47 -11.95 -6.01
CA ALA A 167 7.41 -11.59 -5.08
C ALA A 167 6.30 -10.85 -5.80
N GLN A 168 5.07 -11.02 -5.32
CA GLN A 168 3.92 -10.26 -5.76
C GLN A 168 3.46 -9.39 -4.59
N LEU A 169 3.33 -8.09 -4.82
CA LEU A 169 2.64 -7.20 -3.90
C LEU A 169 1.21 -7.05 -4.36
N ARG A 170 0.25 -7.34 -3.48
CA ARG A 170 -1.16 -7.02 -3.70
C ARG A 170 -1.57 -5.87 -2.82
N VAL A 171 -2.08 -4.82 -3.45
CA VAL A 171 -2.69 -3.67 -2.79
C VAL A 171 -4.18 -3.96 -2.66
N SER A 172 -4.79 -3.56 -1.54
CA SER A 172 -6.22 -3.79 -1.35
C SER A 172 -7.02 -2.99 -2.38
N ILE A 173 -7.89 -3.67 -3.10
CA ILE A 173 -8.79 -3.05 -4.09
C ILE A 173 -9.91 -2.28 -3.40
N CYS A 174 -10.23 -2.68 -2.18
CA CYS A 174 -11.23 -2.03 -1.35
C CYS A 174 -10.94 -2.29 0.12
N THR A 175 -11.27 -1.31 0.96
CA THR A 175 -11.22 -1.42 2.41
C THR A 175 -12.54 -0.94 2.99
N CYS A 176 -13.16 -1.77 3.83
CA CYS A 176 -14.39 -1.44 4.52
C CYS A 176 -14.18 -1.45 6.02
N GLU A 177 -14.75 -0.48 6.70
CA GLU A 177 -14.75 -0.38 8.15
C GLU A 177 -16.18 -0.51 8.66
N TYR A 178 -16.37 -1.40 9.62
CA TYR A 178 -17.62 -1.56 10.33
C TYR A 178 -17.46 -0.98 11.73
N GLU A 179 -18.33 -0.04 12.07
CA GLU A 179 -18.48 0.45 13.44
C GLU A 179 -19.79 -0.08 14.02
N PRO A 180 -19.75 -0.76 15.18
CA PRO A 180 -20.96 -1.28 15.81
C PRO A 180 -21.85 -0.13 16.31
N GLY A 181 -23.08 -0.07 15.81
CA GLY A 181 -24.11 0.85 16.30
C GLY A 181 -24.82 0.33 17.57
N PRO A 182 -25.52 1.22 18.32
CA PRO A 182 -26.19 0.86 19.57
C PRO A 182 -27.30 -0.21 19.44
N ASP A 183 -27.86 -0.39 18.23
CA ASP A 183 -28.91 -1.37 17.91
C ASP A 183 -28.50 -2.32 16.77
N ALA A 184 -27.20 -2.55 16.56
CA ALA A 184 -26.69 -3.14 15.32
C ALA A 184 -27.21 -4.58 15.03
N ARG A 185 -28.15 -4.67 14.09
CA ARG A 185 -28.34 -5.80 13.17
C ARG A 185 -28.05 -5.29 11.78
N ILE A 186 -26.88 -5.62 11.23
CA ILE A 186 -26.56 -5.23 9.86
C ILE A 186 -26.97 -6.33 8.91
N GLU A 187 -28.00 -6.06 8.12
CA GLU A 187 -28.51 -7.08 7.19
C GLU A 187 -27.74 -7.12 5.87
N ASN A 188 -27.12 -6.02 5.39
CA ASN A 188 -26.19 -5.99 4.23
C ASN A 188 -25.44 -4.63 4.13
N ILE A 189 -24.13 -4.64 3.91
CA ILE A 189 -23.27 -3.52 3.52
C ILE A 189 -22.76 -3.80 2.11
N THR A 190 -23.14 -2.98 1.13
CA THR A 190 -22.53 -3.06 -0.20
C THR A 190 -21.16 -2.38 -0.17
N VAL A 191 -20.12 -3.14 -0.47
CA VAL A 191 -18.71 -2.71 -0.46
C VAL A 191 -18.34 -2.01 -1.77
N CYS A 192 -18.80 -2.59 -2.87
CA CYS A 192 -18.73 -2.02 -4.22
C CYS A 192 -19.89 -2.58 -5.05
N ASP A 193 -20.05 -2.10 -6.29
CA ASP A 193 -21.14 -2.53 -7.19
C ASP A 193 -21.23 -4.06 -7.37
N GLU A 194 -20.15 -4.78 -7.05
CA GLU A 194 -20.04 -6.22 -7.23
C GLU A 194 -19.72 -7.00 -5.95
N CYS A 195 -19.70 -6.37 -4.78
CA CYS A 195 -19.40 -7.05 -3.53
C CYS A 195 -20.25 -6.55 -2.37
N SER A 196 -20.82 -7.47 -1.59
CA SER A 196 -21.60 -7.14 -0.38
C SER A 196 -21.15 -7.95 0.83
N ILE A 197 -21.13 -7.32 1.99
CA ILE A 197 -20.84 -7.88 3.29
C ILE A 197 -22.13 -7.92 4.11
N THR A 198 -22.54 -9.08 4.59
CA THR A 198 -23.65 -9.26 5.53
C THR A 198 -23.09 -9.55 6.93
N VAL A 199 -23.59 -8.90 7.99
CA VAL A 199 -23.07 -9.12 9.36
C VAL A 199 -24.20 -9.52 10.30
N SER A 200 -24.33 -10.82 10.56
CA SER A 200 -25.42 -11.38 11.38
C SER A 200 -24.88 -12.09 12.61
N ASN A 201 -25.28 -11.67 13.81
CA ASN A 201 -25.05 -12.41 15.07
C ASN A 201 -23.64 -13.02 15.21
N GLN A 202 -22.58 -12.22 14.97
CA GLN A 202 -21.15 -12.60 15.00
C GLN A 202 -20.59 -13.32 13.77
N GLU A 203 -21.34 -13.42 12.69
CA GLU A 203 -20.89 -13.97 11.41
C GLU A 203 -20.92 -12.89 10.33
N CYS A 204 -19.78 -12.72 9.65
CA CYS A 204 -19.64 -11.82 8.52
C CYS A 204 -19.59 -12.67 7.24
N THR A 205 -20.51 -12.43 6.31
CA THR A 205 -20.59 -13.13 5.03
C THR A 205 -20.27 -12.17 3.89
N LEU A 206 -19.19 -12.44 3.15
CA LEU A 206 -18.85 -11.72 1.93
C LEU A 206 -19.46 -12.44 0.72
N HIS A 207 -20.25 -11.72 -0.07
CA HIS A 207 -20.70 -12.13 -1.39
C HIS A 207 -19.89 -11.39 -2.45
N ALA A 208 -19.02 -12.12 -3.15
CA ALA A 208 -18.21 -11.57 -4.24
C ALA A 208 -18.85 -11.96 -5.59
N PHE A 209 -19.21 -10.97 -6.40
CA PHE A 209 -19.70 -11.17 -7.76
C PHE A 209 -18.65 -10.64 -8.74
N LYS A 210 -18.38 -11.41 -9.81
CA LYS A 210 -17.59 -11.05 -11.01
C LYS A 210 -16.11 -10.68 -10.86
N THR A 211 -15.72 -9.84 -9.90
CA THR A 211 -14.30 -9.54 -9.63
C THR A 211 -13.66 -10.74 -8.94
N LYS A 212 -12.53 -11.23 -9.48
CA LYS A 212 -11.78 -12.35 -8.91
C LYS A 212 -11.00 -11.87 -7.69
N ILE A 213 -11.69 -11.67 -6.58
CA ILE A 213 -11.05 -11.44 -5.29
C ILE A 213 -10.34 -12.75 -4.90
N SER A 214 -9.03 -12.71 -4.68
CA SER A 214 -8.23 -13.88 -4.31
C SER A 214 -8.24 -14.11 -2.80
N SER A 215 -8.26 -13.03 -2.03
CA SER A 215 -8.05 -13.09 -0.59
C SER A 215 -8.66 -11.90 0.15
N ILE A 216 -8.98 -12.11 1.42
CA ILE A 216 -9.59 -11.15 2.33
C ILE A 216 -8.75 -11.08 3.58
N LEU A 217 -8.38 -9.87 4.01
CA LEU A 217 -7.79 -9.65 5.32
C LEU A 217 -8.85 -9.04 6.24
N VAL A 218 -9.09 -9.71 7.36
CA VAL A 218 -9.97 -9.22 8.43
C VAL A 218 -9.10 -8.72 9.57
N GLU A 219 -9.29 -7.47 9.98
CA GLU A 219 -8.63 -6.82 11.11
C GLU A 219 -9.68 -6.53 12.18
N GLN A 220 -9.49 -7.08 13.37
CA GLN A 220 -10.34 -6.79 14.53
C GLN A 220 -9.49 -6.78 15.80
N ASP A 221 -9.61 -5.72 16.59
CA ASP A 221 -8.71 -5.45 17.72
C ASP A 221 -7.23 -5.42 17.27
N GLU A 222 -6.44 -6.39 17.72
CA GLU A 222 -5.03 -6.60 17.37
C GLU A 222 -4.81 -7.86 16.52
N GLU A 223 -5.88 -8.57 16.19
CA GLU A 223 -5.82 -9.79 15.40
C GLU A 223 -6.05 -9.48 13.92
N THR A 224 -5.25 -10.14 13.07
CA THR A 224 -5.42 -10.10 11.63
C THR A 224 -5.56 -11.51 11.10
N ARG A 225 -6.51 -11.72 10.19
CA ARG A 225 -6.80 -13.02 9.61
C ARG A 225 -6.91 -12.93 8.10
N LEU A 226 -6.04 -13.66 7.41
CA LEU A 226 -6.10 -13.84 5.96
C LEU A 226 -7.01 -15.02 5.62
N LEU A 227 -7.96 -14.80 4.72
CA LEU A 227 -8.89 -15.80 4.21
C LEU A 227 -8.73 -15.87 2.69
N TYR A 228 -8.72 -17.09 2.14
CA TYR A 228 -8.60 -17.30 0.70
C TYR A 228 -9.95 -17.65 0.09
N LEU A 229 -10.25 -17.03 -1.06
CA LEU A 229 -11.48 -17.25 -1.81
C LEU A 229 -11.37 -18.44 -2.75
N ASN A 230 -12.02 -19.53 -2.34
CA ASN A 230 -12.28 -20.70 -3.18
C ASN A 230 -13.72 -20.76 -3.71
N THR A 231 -14.59 -19.86 -3.24
CA THR A 231 -16.02 -19.80 -3.52
C THR A 231 -16.50 -18.34 -3.55
N ASN A 232 -17.68 -18.09 -4.11
CA ASN A 232 -18.25 -16.74 -4.21
C ASN A 232 -18.83 -16.20 -2.90
N VAL A 233 -18.85 -17.05 -1.86
CA VAL A 233 -19.40 -16.73 -0.54
C VAL A 233 -18.43 -17.22 0.52
N ILE A 234 -17.92 -16.32 1.35
CA ILE A 234 -17.14 -16.68 2.54
C ILE A 234 -17.84 -16.15 3.77
N SER A 235 -17.98 -17.03 4.75
CA SER A 235 -18.36 -16.65 6.09
C SER A 235 -17.17 -16.77 7.04
N PHE A 236 -17.00 -15.76 7.90
CA PHE A 236 -15.99 -15.77 8.94
C PHE A 236 -16.51 -15.17 10.25
N PRO A 237 -16.03 -15.68 11.40
CA PRO A 237 -16.45 -15.17 12.69
C PRO A 237 -15.86 -13.77 12.92
N VAL A 238 -16.68 -12.88 13.48
CA VAL A 238 -16.29 -11.55 13.96
C VAL A 238 -16.98 -11.28 15.28
N ASN A 239 -16.35 -10.53 16.17
CA ASN A 239 -17.04 -9.95 17.31
C ASN A 239 -17.88 -8.76 16.82
N SER A 240 -19.17 -8.95 16.60
CA SER A 240 -20.06 -7.91 16.07
C SER A 240 -20.24 -6.71 17.00
N GLU A 241 -19.81 -6.80 18.26
CA GLU A 241 -19.85 -5.70 19.24
C GLU A 241 -18.63 -4.79 19.16
N LYS A 242 -17.64 -5.14 18.34
CA LYS A 242 -16.39 -4.39 18.17
C LYS A 242 -16.20 -3.95 16.72
N PRO A 243 -15.54 -2.81 16.48
CA PRO A 243 -15.21 -2.41 15.14
C PRO A 243 -14.29 -3.43 14.48
N PHE A 244 -14.46 -3.61 13.18
CA PHE A 244 -13.55 -4.42 12.37
C PHE A 244 -13.37 -3.80 11.00
N ARG A 245 -12.27 -4.14 10.35
CA ARG A 245 -11.93 -3.71 9.00
C ARG A 245 -11.73 -4.93 8.10
N VAL A 246 -12.23 -4.84 6.88
CA VAL A 246 -12.08 -5.87 5.84
C VAL A 246 -11.34 -5.25 4.67
N HIS A 247 -10.22 -5.87 4.28
CA HIS A 247 -9.48 -5.52 3.08
C HIS A 247 -9.65 -6.61 2.03
N LEU A 248 -9.99 -6.23 0.81
CA LEU A 248 -10.19 -7.14 -0.31
C LEU A 248 -8.98 -7.07 -1.25
N TYR A 249 -8.45 -8.22 -1.67
CA TYR A 249 -7.33 -8.32 -2.61
C TYR A 249 -7.73 -9.15 -3.84
N ALA A 250 -7.34 -8.70 -5.02
CA ALA A 250 -7.59 -9.38 -6.30
C ALA A 250 -6.39 -10.24 -6.76
#